data_AF-A0A6A7KMT5-F1
#
_entry.id   AF-A0A6A7KMT5-F1
#
_cell.length_a   1.000
_cell.length_b   1.000
_cell.length_c   1.000
_cell.angle_alpha   90.00
_cell.angle_beta   90.00
_cell.angle_gamma   90.00
#
_symmetry.space_group_name_H-M   'P 1'
#
loop_
_entity.id
_entity.type
_entity.pdbx_description
1 polymer ?
#
loop_
_entity_poly.entity_id
_entity_poly.type
_entity_poly.pdbx_seq_one_letter_code
_entity_poly.pdbx_strand_id
1 'polypeptide(L)'
;MQGAIEKTARDLGWQLSDVKSGSFTGERTWDANKHKIVVGVNYDEKSFSIRYKDSTNMSYNGSSIHHTYNDMVSTLQDHIKTNVSKLTP
;
A
#
# COMPACT_ATOMS: atom_id res chain seq x y z
N MET A 1 9.55 -6.56 -11.66
CA MET A 1 8.36 -5.90 -11.09
C MET A 1 8.44 -5.76 -9.57
N GLN A 2 8.65 -6.85 -8.81
CA GLN A 2 8.74 -6.86 -7.33
C GLN A 2 9.55 -5.71 -6.71
N GLY A 3 10.85 -5.59 -7.03
CA GLY A 3 11.72 -4.60 -6.39
C GLY A 3 11.28 -3.15 -6.62
N ALA A 4 10.59 -2.85 -7.72
CA ALA A 4 10.08 -1.52 -7.99
C ALA A 4 8.84 -1.19 -7.14
N ILE A 5 7.97 -2.18 -6.89
CA ILE A 5 6.79 -2.01 -6.03
C ILE A 5 7.24 -1.77 -4.59
N GLU A 6 8.17 -2.60 -4.09
CA GLU A 6 8.72 -2.44 -2.74
C GLU A 6 9.44 -1.10 -2.57
N LYS A 7 10.26 -0.71 -3.55
CA LYS A 7 10.94 0.59 -3.53
C LYS A 7 9.93 1.75 -3.52
N THR A 8 8.92 1.70 -4.38
CA THR A 8 7.89 2.74 -4.47
C THR A 8 7.14 2.89 -3.14
N ALA A 9 6.77 1.78 -2.51
CA ALA A 9 6.09 1.82 -1.22
C ALA A 9 6.97 2.43 -0.13
N ARG A 10 8.26 2.06 -0.07
CA ARG A 10 9.22 2.67 0.87
C ARG A 10 9.45 4.15 0.60
N ASP A 11 9.58 4.55 -0.67
CA ASP A 11 9.73 5.96 -1.06
C ASP A 11 8.51 6.80 -0.63
N LEU A 12 7.32 6.21 -0.63
CA LEU A 12 6.08 6.82 -0.14
C LEU A 12 5.92 6.81 1.39
N GLY A 13 6.88 6.24 2.12
CA GLY A 13 6.89 6.17 3.59
C GLY A 13 6.11 4.98 4.16
N TRP A 14 5.81 3.96 3.37
CA TRP A 14 5.23 2.71 3.88
C TRP A 14 6.32 1.82 4.46
N GLN A 15 6.07 1.29 5.65
CA GLN A 15 6.88 0.26 6.27
C GLN A 15 6.45 -1.10 5.72
N LEU A 16 7.40 -1.85 5.16
CA LEU A 16 7.12 -3.17 4.59
C LEU A 16 7.42 -4.26 5.61
N SER A 17 6.44 -5.12 5.86
CA SER A 17 6.51 -6.32 6.69
C SER A 17 5.98 -7.54 5.94
N ASP A 18 6.26 -8.75 6.43
CA ASP A 18 5.86 -10.02 5.78
C ASP A 18 6.20 -10.11 4.29
N VAL A 19 7.36 -9.58 3.87
CA VAL A 19 7.78 -9.60 2.46
C VAL A 19 8.06 -11.03 2.04
N LYS A 20 7.27 -11.53 1.09
CA LYS A 20 7.38 -12.85 0.45
C LYS A 20 7.47 -12.66 -1.07
N SER A 21 7.93 -13.67 -1.79
CA SER A 21 7.86 -13.65 -3.26
C SER A 21 6.41 -13.45 -3.71
N GLY A 22 6.13 -12.27 -4.27
CA GLY A 22 4.82 -11.91 -4.81
C GLY A 22 3.84 -11.25 -3.83
N SER A 23 4.25 -10.94 -2.60
CA SER A 23 3.38 -10.19 -1.67
C SER A 23 4.15 -9.51 -0.55
N PHE A 24 3.64 -8.38 -0.05
CA PHE A 24 4.08 -7.80 1.22
C PHE A 24 2.90 -7.17 1.96
N THR A 25 3.08 -6.95 3.26
CA THR A 25 2.21 -6.09 4.06
C THR A 25 2.84 -4.70 4.14
N GLY A 26 2.10 -3.67 3.74
CA GLY A 26 2.49 -2.27 3.88
C GLY A 26 1.77 -1.65 5.07
N GLU A 27 2.53 -1.09 6.00
CA GLU A 27 2.00 -0.36 7.16
C GLU A 27 2.38 1.12 7.08
N ARG A 28 1.44 1.99 7.42
CA ARG A 28 1.69 3.42 7.54
C ARG A 28 1.03 3.97 8.79
N THR A 29 1.81 4.67 9.61
CA THR A 29 1.32 5.33 10.80
C THR A 29 1.58 6.83 10.74
N TRP A 30 0.71 7.62 11.35
CA TRP A 30 0.89 9.08 11.51
C TRP A 30 0.18 9.58 12.77
N ASP A 31 0.34 10.87 13.07
CA ASP A 31 -0.13 11.53 14.31
C ASP A 31 0.33 10.79 15.57
N ALA A 32 1.65 10.65 15.75
CA ALA A 32 2.26 9.94 16.88
C ALA A 32 1.75 8.49 17.05
N ASN A 33 1.57 7.77 15.94
CA ASN A 33 1.04 6.40 15.87
C ASN A 33 -0.42 6.24 16.33
N LYS A 34 -1.17 7.33 16.47
CA LYS A 34 -2.62 7.25 16.74
C LYS A 34 -3.36 6.67 15.55
N HIS A 35 -2.94 6.98 14.33
CA HIS A 35 -3.51 6.42 13.12
C HIS A 35 -2.58 5.38 12.52
N LYS A 36 -3.17 4.25 12.12
CA LYS A 36 -2.46 3.17 11.42
C LYS A 36 -3.30 2.69 10.26
N ILE A 37 -2.66 2.47 9.13
CA ILE A 37 -3.22 1.75 7.98
C ILE A 37 -2.33 0.56 7.68
N VAL A 38 -2.94 -0.60 7.47
CA VAL A 38 -2.27 -1.81 7.01
C VAL A 38 -2.95 -2.27 5.71
N VAL A 39 -2.17 -2.39 4.66
CA VAL A 39 -2.59 -2.93 3.35
C VAL A 39 -1.78 -4.16 3.00
N GLY A 40 -2.42 -5.15 2.39
CA GLY A 40 -1.74 -6.27 1.76
C GLY A 40 -1.57 -5.99 0.28
N VAL A 41 -0.34 -5.92 -0.20
CA VAL A 41 -0.03 -5.77 -1.63
C VAL A 41 0.39 -7.13 -2.16
N ASN A 42 -0.35 -7.66 -3.14
CA ASN A 42 0.03 -8.85 -3.88
C ASN A 42 0.42 -8.43 -5.28
N TYR A 43 1.47 -9.01 -5.82
CA TYR A 43 1.96 -8.70 -7.15
C TYR A 43 2.54 -9.94 -7.81
N ASP A 44 2.38 -10.02 -9.11
CA ASP A 44 2.97 -11.04 -9.95
C ASP A 44 3.82 -10.37 -11.04
N GLU A 45 4.23 -11.12 -12.07
CA GLU A 45 5.05 -10.59 -13.16
C GLU A 45 4.29 -9.66 -14.11
N LYS A 46 2.96 -9.59 -14.02
CA LYS A 46 2.05 -8.91 -14.95
C LYS A 46 1.08 -7.95 -14.26
N SER A 47 0.77 -8.16 -12.99
CA SER A 47 -0.29 -7.45 -12.26
C SER A 47 0.05 -7.23 -10.79
N PHE A 48 -0.66 -6.28 -10.17
CA PHE A 48 -0.63 -6.10 -8.72
C PHE A 48 -2.03 -5.77 -8.20
N SER A 49 -2.27 -6.05 -6.92
CA SER A 49 -3.50 -5.75 -6.20
C SER A 49 -3.18 -5.25 -4.80
N ILE A 50 -3.87 -4.21 -4.37
CA ILE A 50 -3.79 -3.67 -3.02
C ILE A 50 -5.09 -4.02 -2.31
N ARG A 51 -4.99 -4.71 -1.18
CA ARG A 51 -6.13 -5.12 -0.36
C ARG A 51 -6.04 -4.44 1.00
N TYR A 52 -7.17 -3.97 1.50
CA TYR A 52 -7.28 -3.56 2.89
C TYR A 52 -6.99 -4.74 3.80
N LYS A 53 -6.17 -4.55 4.85
CA LYS A 53 -5.88 -5.58 5.84
C LYS A 53 -6.36 -5.18 7.23
N ASP A 54 -6.00 -3.97 7.67
CA ASP A 54 -6.37 -3.45 8.99
C ASP A 54 -6.24 -1.91 9.02
N SER A 55 -6.88 -1.27 10.00
CA SER A 55 -6.68 0.15 10.30
C SER A 55 -6.99 0.48 11.75
N THR A 56 -6.20 1.36 12.36
CA THR A 56 -6.42 1.88 13.71
C THR A 56 -6.82 3.35 13.66
N ASN A 57 -7.85 3.71 14.43
CA ASN A 57 -8.33 5.08 14.57
C ASN A 57 -8.72 5.76 13.25
N MET A 58 -9.26 5.00 12.29
CA MET A 58 -9.77 5.52 11.02
C MET A 58 -11.30 5.63 10.98
N SER A 59 -11.94 5.55 12.16
CA SER A 59 -13.41 5.54 12.30
C SER A 59 -14.09 4.55 11.35
N TYR A 60 -13.46 3.39 11.13
CA TYR A 60 -14.00 2.35 10.26
C TYR A 60 -15.30 1.82 10.87
N ASN A 61 -16.43 2.20 10.28
CA ASN A 61 -17.77 1.80 10.75
C ASN A 61 -18.34 0.62 9.94
N GLY A 62 -17.47 -0.12 9.22
CA GLY A 62 -17.88 -1.23 8.34
C GLY A 62 -18.38 -0.82 6.96
N SER A 63 -18.58 0.48 6.67
CA SER A 63 -19.02 0.99 5.36
C SER A 63 -18.29 2.24 4.88
N SER A 64 -17.68 3.00 5.80
CA SER A 64 -16.92 4.20 5.52
C SER A 64 -15.61 4.15 6.29
N ILE A 65 -14.52 4.32 5.55
CA ILE A 65 -13.19 4.58 6.09
C ILE A 65 -12.86 6.03 5.75
N HIS A 66 -12.15 6.73 6.63
CA HIS A 66 -11.80 8.13 6.41
C HIS A 66 -11.18 8.34 5.01
N HIS A 67 -11.53 9.42 4.32
CA HIS A 67 -11.07 9.69 2.95
C HIS A 67 -9.54 9.57 2.78
N THR A 68 -8.79 9.92 3.83
CA THR A 68 -7.33 9.76 3.92
C THR A 68 -6.84 8.35 3.58
N TYR A 69 -7.59 7.31 3.93
CA TYR A 69 -7.25 5.94 3.53
C TYR A 69 -7.32 5.78 2.00
N ASN A 70 -8.42 6.21 1.38
CA ASN A 70 -8.60 6.13 -0.06
C ASN A 70 -7.55 6.97 -0.80
N ASP A 71 -7.24 8.16 -0.30
CA ASP A 71 -6.21 9.05 -0.86
C ASP A 71 -4.82 8.39 -0.80
N MET A 72 -4.47 7.77 0.33
CA MET A 72 -3.19 7.06 0.50
C MET A 72 -3.09 5.81 -0.38
N VAL A 73 -4.17 5.02 -0.48
CA VAL A 73 -4.20 3.83 -1.34
C VAL A 73 -4.17 4.21 -2.82
N SER A 74 -4.92 5.24 -3.23
CA SER A 74 -4.90 5.75 -4.60
C SER A 74 -3.50 6.25 -4.97
N THR A 75 -2.88 7.03 -4.10
CA THR A 75 -1.50 7.52 -4.31
C THR A 75 -0.52 6.35 -4.45
N LEU A 76 -0.61 5.34 -3.58
CA LEU A 76 0.23 4.15 -3.67
C LEU A 76 0.00 3.41 -4.99
N GLN A 77 -1.26 3.24 -5.41
CA GLN A 77 -1.64 2.58 -6.65
C GLN A 77 -1.11 3.32 -7.88
N ASP A 78 -1.25 4.65 -7.93
CA ASP A 78 -0.82 5.47 -9.07
C ASP A 78 0.70 5.50 -9.23
N HIS A 79 1.43 5.57 -8.11
CA HIS A 79 2.89 5.50 -8.13
C HIS A 79 3.39 4.12 -8.52
N ILE A 80 2.79 3.04 -7.99
CA ILE A 80 3.13 1.67 -8.41
C ILE A 80 2.85 1.51 -9.89
N LYS A 81 1.67 1.92 -10.38
CA LYS A 81 1.31 1.85 -11.80
C LYS A 81 2.30 2.61 -12.67
N THR A 82 2.66 3.82 -12.29
CA THR A 82 3.64 4.64 -13.03
C THR A 82 5.01 3.96 -13.11
N ASN A 83 5.50 3.39 -12.01
CA ASN A 83 6.81 2.73 -11.97
C ASN A 83 6.80 1.35 -12.66
N VAL A 84 5.70 0.61 -12.57
CA VAL A 84 5.53 -0.67 -13.25
C VAL A 84 5.37 -0.47 -14.76
N SER A 85 4.56 0.50 -15.20
CA SER A 85 4.41 0.83 -16.63
C SER A 85 5.72 1.32 -17.26
N LYS A 86 6.63 1.95 -16.50
CA LYS A 86 7.99 2.27 -16.96
C LYS A 86 8.88 1.03 -17.14
N LEU A 87 8.52 -0.11 -16.53
CA LEU A 87 9.29 -1.35 -16.58
C LEU A 87 8.76 -2.34 -17.63
N THR A 88 7.58 -2.11 -18.19
CA THR A 88 7.01 -2.85 -19.31
C THR A 88 7.01 -1.96 -20.56
N PRO A 89 7.98 -2.13 -21.49
CA PRO A 89 8.02 -1.41 -22.75
C PRO A 89 6.90 -1.81 -23.73
#